data_AF-A0A2E0SAR1-F1
#
_entry.id   AF-A0A2E0SAR1-F1
#
_cell.length_a   1.000
_cell.length_b   1.000
_cell.length_c   1.000
_cell.angle_alpha   90.00
_cell.angle_beta   90.00
_cell.angle_gamma   90.00
#
_symmetry.space_group_name_H-M   'P 1'
#
loop_
_entity.id
_entity.type
_entity.pdbx_description
1 polymer ?
#
loop_
_entity_poly.entity_id
_entity_poly.type
_entity_poly.pdbx_seq_one_letter_code
_entity_poly.pdbx_strand_id
1 'polypeptide(L)'
;MAVTTENTYTGDGSTTRFAITFEYLQESDVKATVNDVTSTFTFANATQIEFNSAPANSSKIRIFRETNTDEPNTTFFSGSSIRAQDLNDNNSQVLFRTQEISARAFDKTGDTVTGDLKLKAASIVFEGVTNPDDVNQTILSTIEPTNNDNTINLPNASGTLPVLAVASTTQITSTPEELNKVDGYTGNSTNLNTVAGVTPGTAAASKAVVLDGDRDVSNIRNLSATKVTITTAPTNASDVATKDYVDSISSAGAIPAGAKGPDVTAVSSTKWRVNSISTPQTVDSLDFATDYGSNFNHAMMGDVTVNSGHSITLGNGSVLTILG
;
A
#
# COMPACT_ATOMS: atom_id res chain seq x y z
N MET A 1 37.99 -1.68 42.80
CA MET A 1 38.45 -2.61 41.73
C MET A 1 37.40 -3.70 41.63
N ALA A 2 36.92 -4.02 40.43
CA ALA A 2 36.01 -5.14 40.24
C ALA A 2 36.75 -6.43 40.59
N VAL A 3 36.20 -7.24 41.50
CA VAL A 3 36.74 -8.56 41.83
C VAL A 3 36.43 -9.48 40.66
N THR A 4 37.42 -10.23 40.18
CA THR A 4 37.21 -11.24 39.15
C THR A 4 36.50 -12.44 39.78
N THR A 5 35.32 -12.80 39.26
CA THR A 5 34.54 -13.97 39.71
C THR A 5 34.35 -15.00 38.59
N GLU A 6 34.90 -14.73 37.41
CA GLU A 6 34.82 -15.59 36.24
C GLU A 6 35.97 -15.37 35.27
N ASN A 7 36.22 -16.38 34.44
CA ASN A 7 37.13 -16.35 33.31
C ASN A 7 36.36 -16.77 32.05
N THR A 8 36.57 -16.04 30.96
CA THR A 8 36.03 -16.38 29.64
C THR A 8 37.15 -16.77 28.69
N TYR A 9 36.91 -17.80 27.89
CA TYR A 9 37.85 -18.31 26.89
C TYR A 9 37.10 -18.64 25.59
N THR A 10 37.85 -18.75 24.50
CA THR A 10 37.35 -19.27 23.22
C THR A 10 38.03 -20.59 22.93
N GLY A 11 37.25 -21.65 22.70
CA GLY A 11 37.77 -22.95 22.32
C GLY A 11 38.48 -22.90 20.96
N ASP A 12 39.55 -23.66 20.83
CA ASP A 12 40.36 -23.81 19.61
C ASP A 12 40.27 -25.23 19.02
N GLY A 13 39.49 -26.13 19.65
CA GLY A 13 39.38 -27.53 19.29
C GLY A 13 40.57 -28.41 19.69
N SER A 14 41.56 -27.89 20.43
CA SER A 14 42.76 -28.63 20.85
C SER A 14 43.10 -28.49 22.34
N THR A 15 42.88 -27.33 22.93
CA THR A 15 43.18 -27.04 24.34
C THR A 15 42.10 -27.64 25.25
N THR A 16 42.52 -28.47 26.22
CA THR A 16 41.63 -29.07 27.24
C THR A 16 41.70 -28.38 28.59
N ARG A 17 42.80 -27.67 28.87
CA ARG A 17 43.10 -27.06 30.17
C ARG A 17 42.91 -25.55 30.16
N PHE A 18 42.21 -25.05 31.16
CA PHE A 18 41.87 -23.63 31.28
C PHE A 18 42.12 -23.14 32.70
N ALA A 19 42.66 -21.93 32.82
CA ALA A 19 43.03 -21.37 34.11
C ALA A 19 41.83 -20.80 34.88
N ILE A 20 41.93 -20.84 36.20
CA ILE A 20 41.06 -20.18 37.16
C ILE A 20 41.88 -19.05 37.78
N THR A 21 41.44 -17.80 37.61
CA THR A 21 42.12 -16.62 38.17
C THR A 21 41.28 -15.90 39.22
N PHE A 22 40.32 -16.60 39.81
CA PHE A 22 39.48 -16.12 40.91
C PHE A 22 39.54 -17.08 42.09
N GLU A 23 39.36 -16.55 43.30
CA GLU A 23 39.34 -17.36 44.51
C GLU A 23 37.98 -18.07 44.68
N TYR A 24 37.99 -19.27 45.26
CA TYR A 24 36.82 -20.08 45.55
C TYR A 24 37.00 -20.79 46.90
N LEU A 25 35.91 -21.14 47.59
CA LEU A 25 35.99 -21.77 48.93
C LEU A 25 36.21 -23.28 48.83
N GLN A 26 35.58 -23.89 47.83
CA GLN A 26 35.65 -25.32 47.55
C GLN A 26 35.49 -25.58 46.05
N GLU A 27 36.03 -26.71 45.57
CA GLU A 27 36.00 -27.07 44.15
C GLU A 27 34.58 -27.13 43.57
N SER A 28 33.58 -27.48 44.38
CA SER A 28 32.18 -27.53 43.98
C SER A 28 31.57 -26.17 43.64
N ASP A 29 32.17 -25.07 44.09
CA ASP A 29 31.72 -23.71 43.78
C ASP A 29 32.17 -23.27 42.38
N VAL A 30 33.09 -24.00 41.73
CA VAL A 30 33.50 -23.69 40.37
C VAL A 30 32.56 -24.38 39.39
N LYS A 31 32.03 -23.62 38.44
CA LYS A 31 31.18 -24.10 37.36
C LYS A 31 31.78 -23.73 36.01
N ALA A 32 31.44 -24.50 34.99
CA ALA A 32 31.84 -24.20 33.63
C ALA A 32 30.70 -24.43 32.65
N THR A 33 30.56 -23.52 31.68
CA THR A 33 29.68 -23.69 30.52
C THR A 33 30.48 -23.63 29.22
N VAL A 34 30.00 -24.35 28.21
CA VAL A 34 30.46 -24.26 26.83
C VAL A 34 29.24 -23.93 25.98
N ASN A 35 29.28 -22.82 25.27
CA ASN A 35 28.14 -22.27 24.50
C ASN A 35 26.86 -22.15 25.34
N ASP A 36 26.99 -21.59 26.55
CA ASP A 36 25.91 -21.38 27.53
C ASP A 36 25.28 -22.68 28.09
N VAL A 37 25.87 -23.86 27.80
CA VAL A 37 25.44 -25.15 28.32
C VAL A 37 26.41 -25.64 29.40
N THR A 38 25.89 -26.00 30.58
CA THR A 38 26.69 -26.60 31.66
C THR A 38 27.49 -27.79 31.15
N SER A 39 28.80 -27.75 31.39
CA SER A 39 29.74 -28.76 30.89
C SER A 39 30.47 -29.42 32.06
N THR A 40 30.79 -30.70 31.90
CA THR A 40 31.54 -31.47 32.89
C THR A 40 33.04 -31.24 32.73
N PHE A 41 33.75 -31.15 33.85
CA PHE A 41 35.20 -30.96 33.89
C PHE A 41 35.77 -31.60 35.16
N THR A 42 37.10 -31.68 35.25
CA THR A 42 37.83 -32.07 36.46
C THR A 42 38.86 -31.01 36.82
N PHE A 43 39.32 -30.99 38.07
CA PHE A 43 40.44 -30.12 38.47
C PHE A 43 41.77 -30.78 38.05
N ALA A 44 42.50 -30.09 37.18
CA ALA A 44 43.87 -30.42 36.85
C ALA A 44 44.81 -30.10 38.02
N ASN A 45 44.51 -29.01 38.72
CA ASN A 45 45.11 -28.54 39.98
C ASN A 45 44.22 -27.40 40.52
N ALA A 46 44.54 -26.85 41.69
CA ALA A 46 43.76 -25.79 42.34
C ALA A 46 43.58 -24.48 41.53
N THR A 47 44.27 -24.33 40.40
CA THR A 47 44.19 -23.12 39.55
C THR A 47 43.83 -23.42 38.11
N GLN A 48 43.51 -24.67 37.77
CA GLN A 48 43.19 -25.07 36.41
C GLN A 48 42.14 -26.19 36.39
N ILE A 49 41.17 -26.05 35.50
CA ILE A 49 40.26 -27.14 35.14
C ILE A 49 40.71 -27.83 33.85
N GLU A 50 40.21 -29.04 33.64
CA GLU A 50 40.42 -29.83 32.44
C GLU A 50 39.09 -30.42 31.93
N PHE A 51 38.76 -30.16 30.67
CA PHE A 51 37.64 -30.80 29.99
C PHE A 51 38.08 -32.16 29.41
N ASN A 52 37.19 -33.16 29.45
CA ASN A 52 37.45 -34.49 28.88
C ASN A 52 37.69 -34.48 27.36
N SER A 53 37.10 -33.50 26.66
CA SER A 53 37.30 -33.25 25.24
C SER A 53 37.54 -31.76 25.04
N ALA A 54 38.48 -31.41 24.16
CA ALA A 54 38.76 -30.01 23.86
C ALA A 54 37.48 -29.34 23.31
N PRO A 55 37.02 -28.22 23.89
CA PRO A 55 35.90 -27.47 23.33
C PRO A 55 36.17 -27.08 21.88
N ALA A 56 35.18 -27.28 21.01
CA ALA A 56 35.33 -27.04 19.57
C ALA A 56 35.72 -25.60 19.26
N ASN A 57 36.36 -25.38 18.10
CA ASN A 57 36.79 -24.06 17.66
C ASN A 57 35.63 -23.04 17.72
N SER A 58 35.91 -21.85 18.24
CA SER A 58 34.95 -20.76 18.47
C SER A 58 33.86 -21.01 19.52
N SER A 59 33.90 -22.13 20.25
CA SER A 59 32.99 -22.33 21.38
C SER A 59 33.30 -21.35 22.50
N LYS A 60 32.28 -20.67 23.04
CA LYS A 60 32.43 -19.75 24.17
C LYS A 60 32.49 -20.56 25.46
N ILE A 61 33.61 -20.46 26.17
CA ILE A 61 33.81 -21.13 27.44
C ILE A 61 33.71 -20.09 28.55
N ARG A 62 32.90 -20.36 29.57
CA ARG A 62 32.82 -19.52 30.76
C ARG A 62 33.05 -20.38 31.99
N ILE A 63 34.06 -20.05 32.77
CA ILE A 63 34.37 -20.68 34.05
C ILE A 63 34.08 -19.64 35.11
N PHE A 64 33.21 -19.95 36.06
CA PHE A 64 32.72 -18.96 37.00
C PHE A 64 32.52 -19.55 38.38
N ARG A 65 32.59 -18.69 39.38
CA ARG A 65 32.25 -19.04 40.75
C ARG A 65 30.74 -18.97 40.97
N GLU A 66 30.22 -19.96 41.66
CA GLU A 66 28.86 -20.05 42.17
C GLU A 66 28.91 -20.62 43.59
N THR A 67 29.03 -19.72 44.55
CA THR A 67 29.11 -20.07 45.98
C THR A 67 27.78 -20.66 46.45
N ASN A 68 27.83 -21.79 47.17
CA ASN A 68 26.64 -22.41 47.77
C ASN A 68 25.90 -21.40 48.68
N THR A 69 24.59 -21.30 48.54
CA THR A 69 23.71 -20.48 49.39
C THR A 69 22.60 -21.27 50.05
N ASP A 70 22.49 -22.57 49.77
CA ASP A 70 21.42 -23.42 50.30
C ASP A 70 21.68 -23.72 51.78
N GLU A 71 22.95 -23.86 52.16
CA GLU A 71 23.37 -24.15 53.53
C GLU A 71 24.60 -23.31 53.93
N PRO A 72 24.70 -22.87 55.20
CA PRO A 72 25.90 -22.20 55.69
C PRO A 72 27.06 -23.20 55.78
N ASN A 73 28.29 -22.72 55.52
CA ASN A 73 29.50 -23.56 55.65
C ASN A 73 29.65 -24.15 57.06
N THR A 74 29.23 -23.41 58.09
CA THR A 74 29.23 -23.87 59.48
C THR A 74 27.94 -23.47 60.20
N THR A 75 27.40 -24.37 61.01
CA THR A 75 26.23 -24.11 61.86
C THR A 75 26.66 -23.81 63.30
N PHE A 76 26.01 -22.84 63.93
CA PHE A 76 26.29 -22.48 65.33
C PHE A 76 25.31 -23.19 66.26
N PHE A 77 25.85 -23.85 67.29
CA PHE A 77 25.05 -24.53 68.31
C PHE A 77 25.16 -23.80 69.65
N SER A 78 24.05 -23.71 70.37
CA SER A 78 24.04 -23.13 71.72
C SER A 78 24.96 -23.92 72.64
N GLY A 79 25.76 -23.20 73.45
CA GLY A 79 26.73 -23.80 74.38
C GLY A 79 28.04 -24.27 73.73
N SER A 80 28.20 -24.18 72.40
CA SER A 80 29.48 -24.42 71.72
C SER A 80 30.32 -23.15 71.64
N SER A 81 31.64 -23.28 71.74
CA SER A 81 32.54 -22.16 71.47
C SER A 81 32.60 -21.91 69.97
N ILE A 82 32.25 -20.69 69.55
CA ILE A 82 32.35 -20.27 68.15
C ILE A 82 33.81 -19.97 67.84
N ARG A 83 34.39 -20.67 66.86
CA ARG A 83 35.77 -20.43 66.45
C ARG A 83 35.84 -19.29 65.43
N ALA A 84 36.95 -18.58 65.43
CA ALA A 84 37.21 -17.53 64.43
C ALA A 84 37.15 -18.08 63.00
N GLN A 85 37.57 -19.34 62.78
CA GLN A 85 37.49 -20.00 61.49
C GLN A 85 36.03 -20.18 61.05
N ASP A 86 35.15 -20.71 61.91
CA ASP A 86 33.72 -20.91 61.59
C ASP A 86 33.03 -19.59 61.21
N LEU A 87 33.40 -18.48 61.88
CA LEU A 87 32.94 -17.13 61.54
C LEU A 87 33.48 -16.65 60.19
N ASN A 88 34.79 -16.80 59.97
CA ASN A 88 35.44 -16.37 58.75
C ASN A 88 34.94 -17.16 57.53
N ASP A 89 34.68 -18.46 57.68
CA ASP A 89 34.22 -19.34 56.60
C ASP A 89 32.80 -18.93 56.16
N ASN A 90 31.89 -18.70 57.11
CA ASN A 90 30.55 -18.19 56.81
C ASN A 90 30.59 -16.75 56.24
N ASN A 91 31.44 -15.88 56.77
CA ASN A 91 31.56 -14.51 56.25
C ASN A 91 32.17 -14.49 54.83
N SER A 92 33.10 -15.39 54.53
CA SER A 92 33.69 -15.54 53.20
C SER A 92 32.66 -16.05 52.19
N GLN A 93 31.79 -17.00 52.61
CA GLN A 93 30.66 -17.47 51.80
C GLN A 93 29.72 -16.30 51.40
N VAL A 94 29.37 -15.45 52.36
CA VAL A 94 28.52 -14.27 52.12
C VAL A 94 29.21 -13.25 51.21
N LEU A 95 30.51 -12.98 51.43
CA LEU A 95 31.30 -12.05 50.63
C LEU A 95 31.38 -12.52 49.18
N PHE A 96 31.71 -13.79 48.95
CA PHE A 96 31.87 -14.35 47.62
C PHE A 96 30.55 -14.33 46.85
N ARG A 97 29.44 -14.65 47.53
CA ARG A 97 28.11 -14.54 46.93
C ARG A 97 27.76 -13.10 46.55
N THR A 98 28.09 -12.13 47.40
CA THR A 98 27.82 -10.70 47.12
C THR A 98 28.60 -10.22 45.90
N GLN A 99 29.86 -10.63 45.77
CA GLN A 99 30.67 -10.33 44.59
C GLN A 99 30.07 -10.95 43.31
N GLU A 100 29.61 -12.20 43.38
CA GLU A 100 28.95 -12.87 42.24
C GLU A 100 27.66 -12.16 41.82
N ILE A 101 26.83 -11.76 42.78
CA ILE A 101 25.61 -10.99 42.50
C ILE A 101 25.98 -9.67 41.84
N SER A 102 26.97 -8.95 42.37
CA SER A 102 27.44 -7.70 41.78
C SER A 102 28.00 -7.87 40.38
N ALA A 103 28.60 -9.02 40.06
CA ALA A 103 29.14 -9.31 38.74
C ALA A 103 28.07 -9.73 37.71
N ARG A 104 26.91 -10.21 38.17
CA ARG A 104 25.81 -10.71 37.31
C ARG A 104 24.59 -9.78 37.23
N ALA A 105 24.50 -8.77 38.10
CA ALA A 105 23.37 -7.85 38.15
C ALA A 105 23.42 -6.83 37.00
N PHE A 106 22.24 -6.47 36.47
CA PHE A 106 22.07 -5.25 35.67
C PHE A 106 22.01 -4.04 36.62
N ASP A 107 22.78 -2.99 36.34
CA ASP A 107 22.71 -1.74 37.11
C ASP A 107 21.31 -1.10 36.98
N LYS A 108 20.77 -0.63 38.10
CA LYS A 108 19.47 0.07 38.19
C LYS A 108 19.49 1.46 37.56
N THR A 109 20.68 2.02 37.34
CA THR A 109 20.90 3.32 36.69
C THR A 109 21.13 3.18 35.17
N GLY A 110 21.15 1.95 34.67
CA GLY A 110 21.23 1.62 33.25
C GLY A 110 22.62 1.15 32.83
N ASP A 111 22.70 -0.10 32.38
CA ASP A 111 23.90 -0.68 31.76
C ASP A 111 23.73 -0.87 30.25
N THR A 112 24.85 -0.93 29.52
CA THR A 112 24.86 -1.29 28.10
C THR A 112 25.04 -2.80 27.96
N VAL A 113 24.12 -3.48 27.28
CA VAL A 113 24.28 -4.89 26.91
C VAL A 113 25.19 -4.99 25.69
N THR A 114 26.29 -5.73 25.82
CA THR A 114 27.18 -6.06 24.69
C THR A 114 26.95 -7.51 24.27
N GLY A 115 26.64 -7.73 22.99
CA GLY A 115 26.29 -9.06 22.45
C GLY A 115 24.78 -9.32 22.43
N ASP A 116 24.40 -10.59 22.22
CA ASP A 116 22.99 -10.98 22.09
C ASP A 116 22.31 -11.09 23.46
N LEU A 117 21.17 -10.42 23.63
CA LEU A 117 20.26 -10.65 24.75
C LEU A 117 19.22 -11.70 24.35
N LYS A 118 19.33 -12.92 24.89
CA LYS A 118 18.37 -14.00 24.64
C LYS A 118 17.25 -13.99 25.68
N LEU A 119 16.01 -13.85 25.25
CA LEU A 119 14.81 -13.90 26.08
C LEU A 119 14.03 -15.19 25.78
N LYS A 120 13.86 -16.09 26.76
CA LYS A 120 13.14 -17.35 26.60
C LYS A 120 11.79 -17.27 27.31
N ALA A 121 10.69 -17.38 26.56
CA ALA A 121 9.33 -17.24 27.08
C ALA A 121 9.14 -15.96 27.92
N ALA A 122 9.71 -14.85 27.43
CA ALA A 122 9.69 -13.55 28.11
C ALA A 122 9.31 -12.44 27.12
N SER A 123 8.83 -11.33 27.64
CA SER A 123 8.49 -10.11 26.89
C SER A 123 9.13 -8.91 27.57
N ILE A 124 9.41 -7.86 26.80
CA ILE A 124 9.80 -6.55 27.36
C ILE A 124 8.51 -5.78 27.62
N VAL A 125 8.26 -5.43 28.88
CA VAL A 125 7.05 -4.70 29.30
C VAL A 125 7.45 -3.29 29.71
N PHE A 126 6.85 -2.30 29.06
CA PHE A 126 6.96 -0.90 29.42
C PHE A 126 5.70 -0.50 30.19
N GLU A 127 5.90 -0.14 31.45
CA GLU A 127 4.86 0.29 32.37
C GLU A 127 4.71 1.82 32.34
N GLY A 128 3.47 2.30 32.47
CA GLY A 128 3.18 3.71 32.69
C GLY A 128 3.67 4.18 34.06
N VAL A 129 4.06 5.46 34.17
CA VAL A 129 4.54 6.05 35.44
C VAL A 129 3.43 6.60 36.34
N THR A 130 2.16 6.51 35.92
CA THR A 130 1.04 7.25 36.54
C THR A 130 0.22 6.48 37.58
N ASN A 131 0.40 5.17 37.77
CA ASN A 131 -0.20 4.40 38.87
C ASN A 131 0.49 3.02 38.96
N PRO A 132 0.78 2.44 40.14
CA PRO A 132 1.24 1.04 40.26
C PRO A 132 0.25 -0.02 39.71
N ASP A 133 -1.01 0.34 39.47
CA ASP A 133 -2.05 -0.53 38.89
C ASP A 133 -2.44 -0.12 37.44
N ASP A 134 -1.52 0.48 36.69
CA ASP A 134 -1.81 0.94 35.33
C ASP A 134 -2.07 -0.24 34.38
N VAL A 135 -3.31 -0.36 33.91
CA VAL A 135 -3.74 -1.36 32.91
C VAL A 135 -3.15 -1.10 31.53
N ASN A 136 -2.46 0.03 31.33
CA ASN A 136 -1.89 0.44 30.05
C ASN A 136 -0.41 0.07 29.94
N GLN A 137 -0.15 -1.13 29.43
CA GLN A 137 1.18 -1.64 29.15
C GLN A 137 1.52 -1.55 27.67
N THR A 138 2.77 -1.23 27.34
CA THR A 138 3.33 -1.53 26.00
C THR A 138 4.20 -2.76 26.11
N ILE A 139 3.86 -3.82 25.38
CA ILE A 139 4.56 -5.10 25.45
C ILE A 139 5.22 -5.36 24.10
N LEU A 140 6.54 -5.56 24.12
CA LEU A 140 7.29 -6.16 23.02
C LEU A 140 7.42 -7.66 23.30
N SER A 141 6.67 -8.46 22.55
CA SER A 141 6.64 -9.92 22.69
C SER A 141 6.86 -10.61 21.35
N THR A 142 7.24 -11.88 21.43
CA THR A 142 7.25 -12.79 20.30
C THR A 142 6.09 -13.77 20.45
N ILE A 143 5.43 -14.09 19.35
CA ILE A 143 4.65 -15.32 19.26
C ILE A 143 5.65 -16.47 19.08
N GLU A 144 5.37 -17.63 19.67
CA GLU A 144 6.22 -18.82 19.53
C GLU A 144 6.49 -19.09 18.04
N PRO A 145 7.75 -19.02 17.58
CA PRO A 145 8.08 -19.28 16.18
C PRO A 145 7.89 -20.77 15.90
N THR A 146 6.97 -21.11 15.00
CA THR A 146 6.71 -22.51 14.58
C THR A 146 7.42 -22.90 13.29
N ASN A 147 8.10 -21.94 12.66
CA ASN A 147 8.93 -22.07 11.46
C ASN A 147 10.40 -21.75 11.78
N ASN A 148 11.28 -21.84 10.78
CA ASN A 148 12.71 -21.48 10.86
C ASN A 148 12.99 -20.13 11.56
N ASP A 149 14.26 -19.83 11.81
CA ASP A 149 14.71 -18.59 12.46
C ASP A 149 14.11 -17.32 11.80
N ASN A 150 13.43 -16.51 12.61
CA ASN A 150 12.87 -15.22 12.20
C ASN A 150 13.76 -14.10 12.76
N THR A 151 14.17 -13.16 11.91
CA THR A 151 14.99 -11.99 12.31
C THR A 151 14.22 -10.71 12.07
N ILE A 152 14.09 -9.88 13.11
CA ILE A 152 13.52 -8.52 13.03
C ILE A 152 14.65 -7.53 13.30
N ASN A 153 15.05 -6.76 12.29
CA ASN A 153 16.09 -5.74 12.43
C ASN A 153 15.47 -4.40 12.85
N LEU A 154 16.12 -3.73 13.79
CA LEU A 154 15.82 -2.34 14.12
C LEU A 154 16.50 -1.40 13.10
N PRO A 155 15.95 -0.18 12.87
CA PRO A 155 16.59 0.85 12.06
C PRO A 155 17.98 1.19 12.60
N ASN A 156 18.95 1.40 11.70
CA ASN A 156 20.31 1.81 12.05
C ASN A 156 20.48 3.35 12.15
N ALA A 157 19.37 4.10 12.28
CA ALA A 157 19.33 5.55 12.40
C ALA A 157 18.38 5.96 13.53
N SER A 158 18.66 7.10 14.18
CA SER A 158 17.84 7.62 15.28
C SER A 158 16.43 8.00 14.83
N GLY A 159 15.42 7.66 15.62
CA GLY A 159 14.01 8.00 15.40
C GLY A 159 13.09 6.99 16.08
N THR A 160 11.78 7.19 15.96
CA THR A 160 10.81 6.10 16.14
C THR A 160 11.00 5.11 14.99
N LEU A 161 10.72 3.81 15.19
CA LEU A 161 10.63 2.80 14.09
C LEU A 161 9.95 3.46 12.87
N PRO A 162 10.68 3.80 11.79
CA PRO A 162 10.22 4.73 10.78
C PRO A 162 9.30 3.99 9.80
N VAL A 163 8.11 3.63 10.27
CA VAL A 163 6.96 3.46 9.40
C VAL A 163 6.36 4.85 9.10
N LEU A 164 6.64 5.85 9.95
CA LEU A 164 6.10 7.21 9.85
C LEU A 164 7.20 8.27 10.05
N ALA A 165 7.12 9.37 9.30
CA ALA A 165 8.04 10.50 9.38
C ALA A 165 7.85 11.39 10.62
N VAL A 166 6.84 11.12 11.44
CA VAL A 166 6.50 11.82 12.68
C VAL A 166 5.82 10.85 13.65
N ALA A 167 6.01 11.04 14.96
CA ALA A 167 5.32 10.26 15.98
C ALA A 167 3.79 10.43 15.85
N SER A 168 3.05 9.32 15.91
CA SER A 168 1.59 9.28 15.77
C SER A 168 0.97 8.43 16.88
N THR A 169 -0.13 8.91 17.46
CA THR A 169 -0.98 8.14 18.37
C THR A 169 -2.14 7.45 17.62
N THR A 170 -2.32 7.75 16.33
CA THR A 170 -3.29 7.08 15.47
C THR A 170 -2.71 5.78 14.97
N GLN A 171 -3.40 4.67 15.26
CA GLN A 171 -3.02 3.34 14.79
C GLN A 171 -3.14 3.23 13.27
N ILE A 172 -2.15 2.63 12.62
CA ILE A 172 -2.29 2.14 11.25
C ILE A 172 -3.06 0.83 11.34
N THR A 173 -4.32 0.84 10.89
CA THR A 173 -5.21 -0.35 10.94
C THR A 173 -5.16 -1.20 9.69
N SER A 174 -4.38 -0.80 8.67
CA SER A 174 -4.31 -1.53 7.41
C SER A 174 -3.81 -2.96 7.61
N THR A 175 -4.54 -3.94 7.07
CA THR A 175 -4.09 -5.34 7.10
C THR A 175 -2.91 -5.54 6.13
N PRO A 176 -2.11 -6.62 6.28
CA PRO A 176 -1.10 -6.97 5.29
C PRO A 176 -1.68 -7.07 3.87
N GLU A 177 -2.90 -7.58 3.69
CA GLU A 177 -3.57 -7.65 2.39
C GLU A 177 -3.92 -6.27 1.82
N GLU A 178 -4.26 -5.31 2.67
CA GLU A 178 -4.50 -3.92 2.24
C GLU A 178 -3.20 -3.22 1.87
N LEU A 179 -2.12 -3.45 2.61
CA LEU A 179 -0.80 -2.92 2.31
C LEU A 179 -0.20 -3.56 1.05
N ASN A 180 -0.43 -4.85 0.81
CA ASN A 180 0.04 -5.52 -0.40
C ASN A 180 -0.59 -4.96 -1.68
N LYS A 181 -1.74 -4.26 -1.61
CA LYS A 181 -2.31 -3.56 -2.77
C LYS A 181 -1.48 -2.35 -3.21
N VAL A 182 -0.68 -1.78 -2.31
CA VAL A 182 0.24 -0.67 -2.65
C VAL A 182 1.63 -1.16 -3.04
N ASP A 183 1.86 -2.48 -3.02
CA ASP A 183 3.11 -3.06 -3.51
C ASP A 183 3.26 -2.78 -5.02
N GLY A 184 4.40 -2.21 -5.40
CA GLY A 184 4.68 -1.77 -6.77
C GLY A 184 3.97 -0.49 -7.22
N TYR A 185 3.26 0.24 -6.35
CA TYR A 185 2.72 1.55 -6.70
C TYR A 185 3.85 2.56 -6.95
N THR A 186 3.93 3.09 -8.17
CA THR A 186 4.97 4.06 -8.59
C THR A 186 4.48 5.50 -8.64
N GLY A 187 3.20 5.74 -8.37
CA GLY A 187 2.65 7.10 -8.37
C GLY A 187 3.03 7.88 -7.13
N ASN A 188 2.83 9.20 -7.19
CA ASN A 188 3.09 10.11 -6.09
C ASN A 188 1.83 10.89 -5.71
N SER A 189 1.95 11.80 -4.73
CA SER A 189 0.83 12.65 -4.30
C SER A 189 0.27 13.52 -5.44
N THR A 190 1.08 13.94 -6.41
CA THR A 190 0.60 14.63 -7.61
C THR A 190 -0.32 13.74 -8.44
N ASN A 191 0.05 12.47 -8.66
CA ASN A 191 -0.80 11.53 -9.37
C ASN A 191 -2.12 11.26 -8.64
N LEU A 192 -2.06 10.96 -7.33
CA LEU A 192 -3.26 10.73 -6.52
C LEU A 192 -4.17 11.96 -6.46
N ASN A 193 -3.59 13.15 -6.39
CA ASN A 193 -4.34 14.39 -6.41
C ASN A 193 -5.10 14.61 -7.73
N THR A 194 -4.77 13.92 -8.82
CA THR A 194 -5.56 14.00 -10.06
C THR A 194 -6.91 13.29 -9.98
N VAL A 195 -7.07 12.29 -9.10
CA VAL A 195 -8.34 11.54 -8.92
C VAL A 195 -9.07 11.89 -7.62
N ALA A 196 -8.37 12.49 -6.66
CA ALA A 196 -8.94 12.88 -5.37
C ALA A 196 -10.11 13.87 -5.53
N GLY A 197 -11.26 13.53 -4.95
CA GLY A 197 -12.47 14.37 -4.94
C GLY A 197 -13.29 14.36 -6.24
N VAL A 198 -12.92 13.54 -7.23
CA VAL A 198 -13.74 13.33 -8.43
C VAL A 198 -14.87 12.36 -8.10
N THR A 199 -16.12 12.81 -8.25
CA THR A 199 -17.29 11.93 -8.20
C THR A 199 -17.40 11.19 -9.56
N PRO A 200 -17.44 9.85 -9.58
CA PRO A 200 -17.71 9.10 -10.81
C PRO A 200 -18.93 9.65 -11.55
N GLY A 201 -18.82 9.84 -12.87
CA GLY A 201 -19.88 10.43 -13.70
C GLY A 201 -19.79 11.96 -13.85
N THR A 202 -18.78 12.60 -13.25
CA THR A 202 -18.52 14.04 -13.40
C THR A 202 -17.07 14.32 -13.76
N ALA A 203 -16.83 15.36 -14.57
CA ALA A 203 -15.50 15.90 -14.80
C ALA A 203 -15.24 17.10 -13.88
N ALA A 204 -14.11 17.09 -13.16
CA ALA A 204 -13.61 18.25 -12.40
C ALA A 204 -12.43 18.91 -13.12
N ALA A 205 -12.30 20.23 -13.01
CA ALA A 205 -11.23 20.98 -13.69
C ALA A 205 -9.84 20.54 -13.20
N SER A 206 -8.91 20.30 -14.13
CA SER A 206 -7.53 19.86 -13.85
C SER A 206 -7.42 18.52 -13.11
N LYS A 207 -8.45 17.68 -13.23
CA LYS A 207 -8.50 16.32 -12.66
C LYS A 207 -8.67 15.28 -13.77
N ALA A 208 -8.48 14.01 -13.42
CA ALA A 208 -8.84 12.90 -14.28
C ALA A 208 -10.37 12.84 -14.49
N VAL A 209 -10.79 12.29 -15.63
CA VAL A 209 -12.19 11.97 -15.90
C VAL A 209 -12.45 10.54 -15.43
N VAL A 210 -13.43 10.36 -14.53
CA VAL A 210 -13.81 9.05 -13.98
C VAL A 210 -15.25 8.77 -14.39
N LEU A 211 -15.45 7.66 -15.11
CA LEU A 211 -16.75 7.16 -15.55
C LEU A 211 -17.54 6.64 -14.34
N ASP A 212 -18.87 6.76 -14.34
CA ASP A 212 -19.72 6.08 -13.35
C ASP A 212 -19.98 4.61 -13.71
N GLY A 213 -20.90 3.96 -12.96
CA GLY A 213 -21.26 2.56 -13.16
C GLY A 213 -21.88 2.25 -14.52
N ASP A 214 -22.56 3.22 -15.13
CA ASP A 214 -23.18 3.08 -16.45
C ASP A 214 -22.22 3.48 -17.59
N ARG A 215 -21.01 3.94 -17.21
CA ARG A 215 -19.98 4.52 -18.07
C ARG A 215 -20.36 5.88 -18.63
N ASP A 216 -21.14 6.64 -17.88
CA ASP A 216 -21.51 8.00 -18.22
C ASP A 216 -20.53 9.02 -17.64
N VAL A 217 -20.52 10.20 -18.25
CA VAL A 217 -19.77 11.38 -17.77
C VAL A 217 -20.50 12.66 -18.19
N SER A 218 -20.65 13.57 -17.23
CA SER A 218 -21.23 14.91 -17.42
C SER A 218 -20.20 16.01 -17.19
N ASN A 219 -20.53 17.25 -17.61
CA ASN A 219 -19.71 18.45 -17.41
C ASN A 219 -18.34 18.49 -18.14
N ILE A 220 -18.17 17.74 -19.23
CA ILE A 220 -17.05 17.98 -20.15
C ILE A 220 -17.33 19.27 -20.91
N ARG A 221 -16.58 20.33 -20.60
CA ARG A 221 -16.73 21.64 -21.26
C ARG A 221 -16.48 21.56 -22.76
N ASN A 222 -15.34 21.01 -23.14
CA ASN A 222 -14.92 20.86 -24.54
C ASN A 222 -14.29 19.46 -24.69
N LEU A 223 -14.77 18.67 -25.66
CA LEU A 223 -14.15 17.40 -26.03
C LEU A 223 -13.49 17.53 -27.40
N SER A 224 -12.17 17.48 -27.45
CA SER A 224 -11.41 17.37 -28.70
C SER A 224 -10.93 15.93 -28.84
N ALA A 225 -11.38 15.23 -29.88
CA ALA A 225 -11.03 13.85 -30.16
C ALA A 225 -10.88 13.64 -31.67
N THR A 226 -9.93 12.80 -32.08
CA THR A 226 -9.71 12.46 -33.50
C THR A 226 -10.93 11.79 -34.14
N LYS A 227 -11.70 11.02 -33.35
CA LYS A 227 -12.97 10.40 -33.75
C LYS A 227 -13.85 10.23 -32.52
N VAL A 228 -15.13 10.60 -32.64
CA VAL A 228 -16.17 10.24 -31.68
C VAL A 228 -17.12 9.28 -32.39
N THR A 229 -17.32 8.08 -31.83
CA THR A 229 -18.28 7.11 -32.36
C THR A 229 -19.47 7.07 -31.43
N ILE A 230 -20.66 7.29 -31.97
CA ILE A 230 -21.92 7.26 -31.22
C ILE A 230 -22.68 6.05 -31.74
N THR A 231 -22.82 5.04 -30.88
CA THR A 231 -23.25 3.68 -31.24
C THR A 231 -24.77 3.52 -31.30
N THR A 232 -25.52 4.49 -30.77
CA THR A 232 -26.97 4.55 -30.87
C THR A 232 -27.34 5.85 -31.57
N ALA A 233 -28.15 5.74 -32.64
CA ALA A 233 -28.71 6.92 -33.28
C ALA A 233 -29.55 7.70 -32.25
N PRO A 234 -29.56 9.05 -32.32
CA PRO A 234 -30.47 9.86 -31.49
C PRO A 234 -31.90 9.35 -31.63
N THR A 235 -32.60 9.16 -30.52
CA THR A 235 -33.92 8.51 -30.49
C THR A 235 -35.07 9.50 -30.70
N ASN A 236 -34.78 10.80 -30.75
CA ASN A 236 -35.77 11.84 -31.03
C ASN A 236 -35.19 12.97 -31.92
N ALA A 237 -36.09 13.71 -32.59
CA ALA A 237 -35.73 14.80 -33.50
C ALA A 237 -35.03 15.98 -32.81
N SER A 238 -35.24 16.15 -31.50
CA SER A 238 -34.63 17.20 -30.68
C SER A 238 -33.12 16.94 -30.48
N ASP A 239 -32.72 15.68 -30.32
CA ASP A 239 -31.31 15.28 -30.20
C ASP A 239 -30.52 15.52 -31.49
N VAL A 240 -31.20 15.48 -32.64
CA VAL A 240 -30.61 15.75 -33.97
C VAL A 240 -30.41 17.25 -34.21
N ALA A 241 -31.40 18.07 -33.84
CA ALA A 241 -31.42 19.50 -34.12
C ALA A 241 -30.58 20.35 -33.15
N THR A 242 -30.41 19.89 -31.91
CA THR A 242 -29.76 20.70 -30.85
C THR A 242 -28.25 20.44 -30.74
N LYS A 243 -27.71 19.43 -31.44
CA LYS A 243 -26.37 18.89 -31.18
C LYS A 243 -25.45 18.78 -32.40
N ASP A 244 -25.60 19.62 -33.42
CA ASP A 244 -24.70 19.72 -34.60
C ASP A 244 -24.20 18.34 -35.08
N TYR A 245 -25.10 17.33 -35.07
CA TYR A 245 -24.79 15.96 -35.48
C TYR A 245 -24.68 15.86 -37.02
N VAL A 246 -24.76 17.00 -37.71
CA VAL A 246 -24.83 17.08 -39.16
C VAL A 246 -23.43 17.32 -39.70
N ASP A 247 -22.62 16.27 -39.75
CA ASP A 247 -21.62 16.19 -40.83
C ASP A 247 -22.19 15.29 -41.93
N SER A 248 -22.72 15.95 -42.97
CA SER A 248 -23.30 15.38 -44.20
C SER A 248 -24.63 14.63 -44.07
N ILE A 249 -25.74 15.33 -44.34
CA ILE A 249 -26.78 14.74 -45.20
C ILE A 249 -26.11 14.52 -46.57
N SER A 250 -25.52 13.34 -46.79
CA SER A 250 -25.27 12.86 -48.13
C SER A 250 -26.54 12.14 -48.60
N SER A 251 -27.54 12.92 -49.03
CA SER A 251 -28.71 12.37 -49.72
C SER A 251 -28.27 11.86 -51.10
N ALA A 252 -27.68 10.67 -51.17
CA ALA A 252 -27.52 9.91 -52.41
C ALA A 252 -28.69 8.93 -52.63
N GLY A 253 -29.55 8.74 -51.63
CA GLY A 253 -30.83 8.03 -51.76
C GLY A 253 -31.98 9.01 -51.94
N ALA A 254 -32.85 8.76 -52.93
CA ALA A 254 -34.04 9.56 -53.19
C ALA A 254 -34.87 9.79 -51.90
N ILE A 255 -35.31 11.02 -51.68
CA ILE A 255 -36.28 11.33 -50.63
C ILE A 255 -37.59 10.61 -51.00
N PRO A 256 -38.17 9.78 -50.11
CA PRO A 256 -39.43 9.09 -50.38
C PRO A 256 -40.53 10.09 -50.74
N ALA A 257 -41.24 9.83 -51.84
CA ALA A 257 -42.39 10.63 -52.26
C ALA A 257 -43.42 10.69 -51.11
N GLY A 258 -43.68 11.90 -50.58
CA GLY A 258 -44.61 12.13 -49.47
C GLY A 258 -43.98 12.39 -48.11
N ALA A 259 -42.64 12.34 -47.98
CA ALA A 259 -41.99 12.85 -46.78
C ALA A 259 -42.07 14.39 -46.76
N LYS A 260 -43.01 14.95 -45.97
CA LYS A 260 -42.86 16.34 -45.52
C LYS A 260 -41.58 16.39 -44.69
N GLY A 261 -40.53 17.01 -45.24
CA GLY A 261 -39.38 17.39 -44.43
C GLY A 261 -39.83 18.27 -43.26
N PRO A 262 -39.01 18.42 -42.20
CA PRO A 262 -39.30 19.40 -41.17
C PRO A 262 -39.56 20.75 -41.83
N ASP A 263 -40.56 21.50 -41.36
CA ASP A 263 -40.87 22.84 -41.85
C ASP A 263 -39.58 23.67 -41.80
N VAL A 264 -38.97 23.94 -42.95
CA VAL A 264 -37.65 24.56 -43.02
C VAL A 264 -37.83 26.06 -42.86
N THR A 265 -38.00 26.52 -41.62
CA THR A 265 -38.30 27.93 -41.28
C THR A 265 -37.09 28.87 -41.45
N ALA A 266 -35.91 28.38 -41.85
CA ALA A 266 -34.75 29.21 -42.10
C ALA A 266 -33.81 28.63 -43.17
N VAL A 267 -34.16 28.78 -44.45
CA VAL A 267 -33.16 28.66 -45.53
C VAL A 267 -32.50 30.01 -45.72
N SER A 268 -31.38 30.25 -45.04
CA SER A 268 -30.52 31.38 -45.39
C SER A 268 -29.72 31.03 -46.66
N SER A 269 -30.21 31.54 -47.79
CA SER A 269 -29.44 31.84 -49.00
C SER A 269 -28.96 30.73 -49.97
N THR A 270 -29.61 29.57 -50.07
CA THR A 270 -29.34 28.69 -51.24
C THR A 270 -30.61 28.05 -51.81
N LYS A 271 -31.03 28.55 -52.97
CA LYS A 271 -32.11 27.99 -53.81
C LYS A 271 -31.99 26.47 -53.89
N TRP A 272 -33.06 25.76 -53.57
CA TRP A 272 -33.26 24.38 -54.00
C TRP A 272 -33.24 24.34 -55.53
N ARG A 273 -32.17 23.80 -56.12
CA ARG A 273 -32.13 23.47 -57.56
C ARG A 273 -32.49 22.00 -57.69
N VAL A 274 -33.69 21.69 -58.20
CA VAL A 274 -33.99 20.34 -58.68
C VAL A 274 -33.15 20.13 -59.94
N ASN A 275 -32.03 19.42 -59.81
CA ASN A 275 -31.02 19.37 -60.87
C ASN A 275 -31.37 18.43 -62.04
N SER A 276 -32.38 17.56 -61.88
CA SER A 276 -32.92 16.70 -62.94
C SER A 276 -34.04 15.81 -62.39
N ILE A 277 -35.20 15.81 -63.04
CA ILE A 277 -36.19 14.72 -62.90
C ILE A 277 -35.75 13.64 -63.91
N SER A 278 -35.21 12.52 -63.41
CA SER A 278 -34.63 11.47 -64.27
C SER A 278 -35.66 10.45 -64.77
N THR A 279 -36.93 10.55 -64.38
CA THR A 279 -38.03 9.71 -64.90
C THR A 279 -39.31 10.55 -64.98
N PRO A 280 -40.16 10.40 -66.02
CA PRO A 280 -41.43 11.11 -66.09
C PRO A 280 -42.30 10.75 -64.89
N GLN A 281 -42.40 11.65 -63.91
CA GLN A 281 -43.37 11.55 -62.83
C GLN A 281 -44.64 12.25 -63.31
N THR A 282 -45.80 11.60 -63.20
CA THR A 282 -47.09 12.28 -63.31
C THR A 282 -47.21 13.18 -62.10
N VAL A 283 -46.83 14.44 -62.25
CA VAL A 283 -47.04 15.45 -61.22
C VAL A 283 -48.52 15.85 -61.29
N ASP A 284 -49.33 15.34 -60.36
CA ASP A 284 -50.76 15.66 -60.27
C ASP A 284 -50.99 17.14 -59.89
N SER A 285 -50.04 17.75 -59.17
CA SER A 285 -49.91 19.21 -59.06
C SER A 285 -48.49 19.60 -58.62
N LEU A 286 -47.90 20.59 -59.30
CA LEU A 286 -46.68 21.25 -58.83
C LEU A 286 -47.16 22.53 -58.12
N ASP A 287 -47.41 22.43 -56.81
CA ASP A 287 -47.85 23.58 -56.02
C ASP A 287 -46.63 24.45 -55.71
N PHE A 288 -46.39 25.47 -56.53
CA PHE A 288 -45.45 26.53 -56.20
C PHE A 288 -46.09 27.38 -55.10
N ALA A 289 -45.76 27.08 -53.85
CA ALA A 289 -46.23 27.85 -52.70
C ALA A 289 -46.18 29.35 -53.00
N THR A 290 -47.33 30.01 -52.92
CA THR A 290 -47.54 31.44 -53.19
C THR A 290 -46.93 32.36 -52.14
N ASP A 291 -46.14 31.83 -51.22
CA ASP A 291 -45.44 32.61 -50.20
C ASP A 291 -44.04 32.98 -50.71
N TYR A 292 -43.93 34.22 -51.21
CA TYR A 292 -42.83 35.17 -51.08
C TYR A 292 -42.77 36.09 -52.32
N GLY A 293 -42.77 37.40 -52.05
CA GLY A 293 -43.05 38.50 -52.98
C GLY A 293 -42.39 38.42 -54.37
N SER A 294 -43.26 38.53 -55.38
CA SER A 294 -43.15 39.25 -56.66
C SER A 294 -41.88 39.24 -57.52
N ASN A 295 -40.76 38.61 -57.16
CA ASN A 295 -39.52 38.65 -57.96
C ASN A 295 -38.86 37.27 -58.10
N PHE A 296 -39.54 36.33 -58.76
CA PHE A 296 -38.85 35.24 -59.45
C PHE A 296 -38.50 35.70 -60.87
N ASN A 297 -37.24 36.08 -61.11
CA ASN A 297 -36.68 36.17 -62.46
C ASN A 297 -36.73 34.77 -63.10
N HIS A 298 -37.65 34.59 -64.04
CA HIS A 298 -38.00 33.35 -64.72
C HIS A 298 -36.96 32.89 -65.76
N ALA A 299 -35.67 33.02 -65.47
CA ALA A 299 -34.58 32.64 -66.37
C ALA A 299 -33.95 31.29 -66.01
N MET A 300 -34.75 30.32 -65.55
CA MET A 300 -34.30 28.94 -65.32
C MET A 300 -35.35 27.95 -65.82
N MET A 301 -35.59 27.91 -67.13
CA MET A 301 -36.16 26.74 -67.76
C MET A 301 -35.31 26.42 -68.98
N GLY A 302 -34.60 25.29 -68.94
CA GLY A 302 -34.27 24.58 -70.18
C GLY A 302 -35.58 24.10 -70.83
N ASP A 303 -35.52 23.72 -72.10
CA ASP A 303 -36.69 23.33 -72.89
C ASP A 303 -37.62 22.38 -72.11
N VAL A 304 -38.86 22.82 -71.86
CA VAL A 304 -39.91 22.00 -71.28
C VAL A 304 -40.53 21.19 -72.42
N THR A 305 -40.20 19.90 -72.49
CA THR A 305 -40.85 18.98 -73.45
C THR A 305 -42.15 18.48 -72.83
N VAL A 306 -43.28 18.82 -73.45
CA VAL A 306 -44.60 18.28 -73.09
C VAL A 306 -45.00 17.25 -74.15
N ASN A 307 -45.37 16.05 -73.73
CA ASN A 307 -45.83 15.00 -74.66
C ASN A 307 -47.19 15.36 -75.28
N SER A 308 -47.41 14.93 -76.52
CA SER A 308 -48.69 15.05 -77.23
C SER A 308 -49.87 14.58 -76.34
N GLY A 309 -50.94 15.39 -76.28
CA GLY A 309 -52.13 15.13 -75.47
C GLY A 309 -52.10 15.67 -74.03
N HIS A 310 -51.01 16.30 -73.59
CA HIS A 310 -50.92 16.94 -72.27
C HIS A 310 -50.90 18.46 -72.40
N SER A 311 -51.37 19.15 -71.36
CA SER A 311 -51.46 20.61 -71.31
C SER A 311 -50.72 21.18 -70.10
N ILE A 312 -50.19 22.38 -70.23
CA ILE A 312 -49.63 23.14 -69.10
C ILE A 312 -50.69 24.13 -68.63
N THR A 313 -51.16 23.98 -67.40
CA THR A 313 -51.99 25.01 -66.75
C THR A 313 -51.08 26.01 -66.06
N LEU A 314 -51.14 27.27 -66.49
CA LEU A 314 -50.42 28.38 -65.89
C LEU A 314 -51.11 28.83 -64.60
N GLY A 315 -50.37 29.44 -63.67
CA GLY A 315 -50.90 29.86 -62.36
C GLY A 315 -52.06 30.88 -62.41
N ASN A 316 -52.35 31.45 -63.58
CA ASN A 316 -53.52 32.29 -63.83
C ASN A 316 -54.75 31.51 -64.36
N GLY A 317 -54.69 30.17 -64.38
CA GLY A 317 -55.75 29.28 -64.87
C GLY A 317 -55.79 29.12 -66.40
N SER A 318 -54.87 29.73 -67.16
CA SER A 318 -54.80 29.56 -68.61
C SER A 318 -54.17 28.20 -68.96
N VAL A 319 -54.72 27.51 -69.95
CA VAL A 319 -54.23 26.19 -70.38
C VAL A 319 -53.50 26.33 -71.72
N LEU A 320 -52.22 25.96 -71.76
CA LEU A 320 -51.44 25.83 -72.98
C LEU A 320 -51.51 24.37 -73.46
N THR A 321 -52.36 24.13 -74.46
CA THR A 321 -52.48 22.84 -75.13
C THR A 321 -51.51 22.79 -76.30
N ILE A 322 -50.54 21.87 -76.28
CA ILE A 322 -49.66 21.68 -77.43
C ILE A 322 -50.43 20.85 -78.46
N LEU A 323 -50.80 21.47 -79.58
CA LEU A 323 -51.29 20.77 -80.76
C LEU A 323 -50.11 19.99 -81.35
N GLY A 324 -50.18 18.67 -81.30
CA GLY A 324 -49.19 17.78 -81.91
C GLY A 324 -49.15 17.90 -83.43
#